data_AF-U1PJ24-F1
#
_entry.id   AF-U1PJ24-F1
#
_cell.length_a   1.000
_cell.length_b   1.000
_cell.length_c   1.000
_cell.angle_alpha   90.00
_cell.angle_beta   90.00
_cell.angle_gamma   90.00
#
_symmetry.space_group_name_H-M   'P 1'
#
loop_
_entity.id
_entity.type
_entity.pdbx_description
1 polymer ?
#
loop_
_entity_poly.entity_id
_entity_poly.type
_entity_poly.pdbx_seq_one_letter_code
_entity_poly.pdbx_strand_id
1 'polypeptide(L)'
;MPVDVPPPTVNLSDRWQLQTDKTTTPFETAIVTVHAHTCVFTDIKLSAAINTSKDTDTDTTTTWRFVFASRLQLSRSAAISDPILTLVRNRAASRFVEILNERGFSSIREADTRRFDRGAETVPIRRYRATVIPAPAPTEKMAQTPVEAYVTTWAQSAEQDQNQDLMIAGGAYPLSVPSHVHFDRKQGRTELFDIIRSVE
;
A
#
# COMPACT_ATOMS: atom_id res chain seq x y z
N MET A 1 -13.01 1.40 26.19
CA MET A 1 -11.59 1.10 25.92
C MET A 1 -11.37 1.23 24.43
N PRO A 2 -10.26 1.79 23.94
CA PRO A 2 -9.97 1.75 22.51
C PRO A 2 -9.92 0.28 22.09
N VAL A 3 -10.64 -0.06 21.02
CA VAL A 3 -10.53 -1.40 20.42
C VAL A 3 -9.11 -1.53 19.92
N ASP A 4 -8.37 -2.49 20.50
CA ASP A 4 -7.00 -2.79 20.10
C ASP A 4 -7.06 -3.73 18.90
N VAL A 5 -7.11 -3.15 17.70
CA VAL A 5 -7.01 -3.93 16.47
C VAL A 5 -5.56 -4.41 16.36
N PRO A 6 -5.30 -5.72 16.31
CA PRO A 6 -3.94 -6.21 16.23
C PRO A 6 -3.29 -5.79 14.90
N PRO A 7 -1.98 -5.51 14.85
CA PRO A 7 -1.30 -5.14 13.62
C PRO A 7 -1.38 -6.27 12.59
N PRO A 8 -1.47 -5.94 11.29
CA PRO A 8 -1.33 -6.93 10.24
C PRO A 8 0.07 -7.54 10.28
N THR A 9 0.16 -8.85 10.04
CA THR A 9 1.43 -9.56 9.92
C THR A 9 1.87 -9.52 8.46
N VAL A 10 3.15 -9.23 8.22
CA VAL A 10 3.71 -9.12 6.85
C VAL A 10 5.09 -9.75 6.82
N ASN A 11 5.34 -10.64 5.86
CA ASN A 11 6.66 -11.23 5.67
C ASN A 11 7.51 -10.32 4.75
N LEU A 12 8.55 -9.70 5.32
CA LEU A 12 9.42 -8.74 4.64
C LEU A 12 10.88 -9.15 4.79
N SER A 13 11.67 -8.90 3.75
CA SER A 13 13.13 -8.93 3.83
C SER A 13 13.69 -7.71 4.59
N ASP A 14 14.97 -7.78 4.97
CA ASP A 14 15.72 -6.75 5.70
C ASP A 14 15.80 -5.38 5.00
N ARG A 15 15.44 -5.30 3.71
CA ARG A 15 15.43 -4.06 2.94
C ARG A 15 14.28 -3.11 3.30
N TRP A 16 13.20 -3.64 3.89
CA TRP A 16 11.98 -2.88 4.15
C TRP A 16 12.01 -2.33 5.58
N GLN A 17 11.81 -1.03 5.70
CA GLN A 17 11.73 -0.39 7.01
C GLN A 17 10.31 0.10 7.28
N LEU A 18 9.81 -0.20 8.47
CA LEU A 18 8.54 0.31 8.99
C LEU A 18 8.64 1.84 9.13
N GLN A 19 7.83 2.55 8.36
CA GLN A 19 7.73 4.01 8.37
C GLN A 19 6.53 4.49 9.20
N THR A 20 5.44 3.73 9.21
CA THR A 20 4.22 4.10 9.90
C THR A 20 3.58 2.87 10.50
N ASP A 21 3.19 2.97 11.76
CA ASP A 21 2.38 2.03 12.51
C ASP A 21 1.30 2.87 13.20
N LYS A 22 0.04 2.68 12.80
CA LYS A 22 -1.04 3.55 13.25
C LYS A 22 -2.38 2.86 13.28
N THR A 23 -3.05 2.97 14.42
CA THR A 23 -4.48 2.66 14.58
C THR A 23 -5.34 3.92 14.35
N THR A 24 -6.39 3.78 13.57
CA THR A 24 -7.35 4.85 13.24
C THR A 24 -8.78 4.34 13.28
N THR A 25 -9.73 5.25 13.40
CA THR A 25 -11.16 4.96 13.25
C THR A 25 -11.67 5.65 11.98
N PRO A 26 -11.45 5.08 10.78
CA PRO A 26 -11.83 5.74 9.52
C PRO A 26 -13.34 5.97 9.36
N PHE A 27 -14.16 5.26 10.13
CA PHE A 27 -15.61 5.41 10.10
C PHE A 27 -16.20 5.12 11.47
N GLU A 28 -17.04 6.02 11.97
CA GLU A 28 -17.74 5.86 13.24
C GLU A 28 -19.15 6.43 13.13
N THR A 29 -20.13 5.59 13.49
CA THR A 29 -21.55 5.95 13.55
C THR A 29 -22.19 5.24 14.74
N ALA A 30 -23.44 5.60 15.07
CA ALA A 30 -24.20 4.90 16.11
C ALA A 30 -24.43 3.39 15.82
N ILE A 31 -24.29 2.96 14.56
CA ILE A 31 -24.63 1.60 14.12
C ILE A 31 -23.37 0.76 13.90
N VAL A 32 -22.31 1.35 13.35
CA VAL A 32 -21.06 0.66 13.05
C VAL A 32 -19.85 1.57 13.24
N THR A 33 -18.79 1.00 13.80
CA THR A 33 -17.47 1.62 13.96
C THR A 33 -16.47 0.71 13.25
N VAL A 34 -15.58 1.31 12.46
CA VAL A 34 -14.49 0.61 11.78
C VAL A 34 -13.20 1.08 12.41
N HIS A 35 -12.44 0.14 12.97
CA HIS A 35 -11.10 0.38 13.46
C HIS A 35 -10.11 -0.22 12.47
N ALA A 36 -9.06 0.54 12.13
CA ALA A 36 -8.06 0.15 11.14
C ALA A 36 -6.67 0.30 11.74
N HIS A 37 -5.91 -0.79 11.78
CA HIS A 37 -4.49 -0.79 12.11
C HIS A 37 -3.68 -0.89 10.81
N THR A 38 -2.95 0.17 10.47
CA THR A 38 -2.18 0.26 9.22
C THR A 38 -0.68 0.32 9.49
N CYS A 39 0.06 -0.57 8.83
CA CYS A 39 1.51 -0.57 8.78
C CYS A 39 1.98 -0.19 7.37
N VAL A 40 2.92 0.74 7.26
CA VAL A 40 3.53 1.16 5.99
C VAL A 40 5.03 0.94 6.04
N PHE A 41 5.54 0.28 5.01
CA PHE A 41 6.93 -0.08 4.85
C PHE A 41 7.51 0.58 3.61
N THR A 42 8.75 1.04 3.68
CA THR A 42 9.44 1.69 2.56
C THR A 42 10.80 1.05 2.29
N ASP A 43 11.21 1.09 1.02
CA ASP A 43 12.55 0.67 0.59
C ASP A 43 13.47 1.88 0.64
N ILE A 44 14.10 2.09 1.80
CA ILE A 44 14.94 3.25 2.06
C ILE A 44 16.27 3.13 1.30
N LYS A 45 16.80 1.91 1.11
CA LYS A 45 18.01 1.69 0.32
C LYS A 45 17.81 2.14 -1.13
N LEU A 46 16.69 1.76 -1.75
CA LEU A 46 16.34 2.19 -3.10
C LEU A 46 16.10 3.70 -3.17
N SER A 47 15.35 4.24 -2.20
CA SER A 47 15.06 5.68 -2.17
C SER A 47 16.34 6.51 -2.01
N ALA A 48 17.25 6.08 -1.13
CA ALA A 48 18.56 6.69 -0.96
C ALA A 48 19.40 6.63 -2.24
N ALA A 49 19.47 5.47 -2.90
CA ALA A 49 20.22 5.27 -4.15
C ALA A 49 19.70 6.16 -5.30
N ILE A 50 18.37 6.33 -5.38
CA ILE A 50 17.76 7.21 -6.39
C ILE A 50 18.02 8.69 -6.07
N ASN A 51 17.93 9.07 -4.79
CA ASN A 51 18.10 10.45 -4.35
C ASN A 51 19.58 10.86 -4.14
N THR A 52 20.56 10.01 -4.44
CA THR A 52 22.02 10.32 -4.32
C THR A 52 22.52 11.34 -5.38
N SER A 53 21.67 12.28 -5.81
CA SER A 53 22.13 13.46 -6.53
C SER A 53 23.02 14.28 -5.59
N LYS A 54 24.21 14.62 -6.09
CA LYS A 54 25.41 15.06 -5.35
C LYS A 54 25.32 16.39 -4.57
N ASP A 55 24.15 16.98 -4.44
CA ASP A 55 23.94 18.26 -3.78
C ASP A 55 22.50 18.29 -3.28
N THR A 56 22.29 18.08 -1.97
CA THR A 56 21.44 18.93 -1.14
C THR A 56 21.24 18.32 0.24
N ASP A 57 21.54 19.15 1.23
CA ASP A 57 21.30 19.00 2.67
C ASP A 57 19.80 19.12 3.04
N THR A 58 18.91 18.65 2.16
CA THR A 58 17.45 18.76 2.35
C THR A 58 16.83 17.38 2.50
N ASP A 59 16.22 17.17 3.67
CA ASP A 59 15.57 15.96 4.17
C ASP A 59 14.25 15.60 3.42
N THR A 60 14.19 15.87 2.11
CA THR A 60 13.03 15.55 1.27
C THR A 60 13.27 14.25 0.51
N THR A 61 13.21 13.12 1.21
CA THR A 61 13.29 11.80 0.57
C THR A 61 11.95 11.46 -0.08
N THR A 62 11.85 11.62 -1.41
CA THR A 62 10.68 11.12 -2.18
C THR A 62 10.53 9.61 -1.97
N THR A 63 9.32 9.15 -1.60
CA THR A 63 9.05 7.71 -1.44
C THR A 63 8.78 7.07 -2.79
N TRP A 64 9.78 6.35 -3.30
CA TRP A 64 9.73 5.69 -4.61
C TRP A 64 9.00 4.35 -4.61
N ARG A 65 9.17 3.63 -3.49
CA ARG A 65 8.71 2.27 -3.33
C ARG A 65 8.23 2.07 -1.91
N PHE A 66 6.98 1.63 -1.79
CA PHE A 66 6.35 1.38 -0.51
C PHE A 66 5.39 0.20 -0.61
N VAL A 67 5.14 -0.41 0.54
CA VAL A 67 4.08 -1.40 0.77
C VAL A 67 3.30 -0.97 1.98
N PHE A 68 2.01 -1.24 2.00
CA PHE A 68 1.21 -1.11 3.21
C PHE A 68 0.32 -2.33 3.39
N ALA A 69 0.01 -2.61 4.65
CA ALA A 69 -1.00 -3.56 5.07
C ALA A 69 -1.90 -2.87 6.11
N SER A 70 -3.18 -3.19 6.09
CA SER A 70 -4.16 -2.66 7.03
C SER A 70 -5.12 -3.76 7.45
N ARG A 71 -5.26 -3.98 8.76
CA ARG A 71 -6.30 -4.83 9.34
C ARG A 71 -7.44 -3.97 9.81
N LEU A 72 -8.65 -4.31 9.38
CA LEU A 72 -9.88 -3.60 9.70
C LEU A 72 -10.79 -4.51 10.51
N GLN A 73 -11.23 -4.02 11.66
CA GLN A 73 -12.22 -4.67 12.51
C GLN A 73 -13.48 -3.82 12.56
N LEU A 74 -14.62 -4.47 12.35
CA LEU A 74 -15.93 -3.86 12.53
C LEU A 74 -16.42 -4.13 13.95
N SER A 75 -16.93 -3.09 14.62
CA SER A 75 -17.40 -3.18 16.01
C SER A 75 -18.61 -4.09 16.22
N ARG A 76 -19.29 -4.49 15.14
CA ARG A 76 -20.35 -5.50 15.17
C ARG A 76 -19.95 -6.70 14.32
N SER A 77 -20.16 -7.90 14.87
CA SER A 77 -20.13 -9.18 14.17
C SER A 77 -21.29 -9.25 13.18
N ALA A 78 -21.18 -8.49 12.09
CA ALA A 78 -21.94 -8.74 10.89
C ALA A 78 -21.04 -9.61 10.00
N ALA A 79 -21.54 -10.77 9.58
CA ALA A 79 -20.87 -11.55 8.55
C ALA A 79 -20.55 -10.62 7.37
N ILE A 80 -19.30 -10.63 6.91
CA ILE A 80 -18.88 -9.77 5.82
C ILE A 80 -19.56 -10.29 4.55
N SER A 81 -20.58 -9.57 4.12
CA SER A 81 -21.28 -9.86 2.87
C SER A 81 -20.55 -9.23 1.68
N ASP A 82 -20.77 -9.79 0.48
CA ASP A 82 -20.19 -9.27 -0.77
C ASP A 82 -20.45 -7.76 -1.00
N PRO A 83 -21.63 -7.19 -0.68
CA PRO A 83 -21.86 -5.74 -0.77
C PRO A 83 -20.96 -4.93 0.16
N ILE A 84 -20.75 -5.37 1.41
CA ILE A 84 -19.86 -4.71 2.36
C ILE A 84 -18.42 -4.75 1.85
N LEU A 85 -17.98 -5.92 1.41
CA LEU A 85 -16.63 -6.11 0.87
C LEU A 85 -16.38 -5.24 -0.38
N THR A 86 -17.40 -5.11 -1.24
CA THR A 86 -17.36 -4.23 -2.42
C THR A 86 -17.25 -2.75 -2.02
N LEU A 87 -18.02 -2.32 -1.01
CA LEU A 87 -17.95 -0.95 -0.48
C LEU A 87 -16.55 -0.65 0.08
N VAL A 88 -15.99 -1.57 0.88
CA VAL A 88 -14.66 -1.42 1.47
C VAL A 88 -13.59 -1.37 0.39
N ARG A 89 -13.68 -2.23 -0.64
CA ARG A 89 -12.78 -2.21 -1.82
C ARG A 89 -12.79 -0.85 -2.50
N ASN A 90 -13.98 -0.29 -2.76
CA ASN A 90 -14.11 1.02 -3.38
C ASN A 90 -13.51 2.13 -2.50
N ARG A 91 -13.77 2.09 -1.19
CA ARG A 91 -13.24 3.09 -0.25
C ARG A 91 -11.71 2.98 -0.11
N ALA A 92 -11.19 1.76 -0.04
CA ALA A 92 -9.76 1.48 0.00
C ALA A 92 -9.06 1.98 -1.27
N ALA A 93 -9.65 1.74 -2.44
CA ALA A 93 -9.15 2.24 -3.72
C ALA A 93 -9.10 3.77 -3.76
N SER A 94 -10.16 4.46 -3.33
CA SER A 94 -10.18 5.93 -3.25
C SER A 94 -9.11 6.46 -2.30
N ARG A 95 -9.02 5.89 -1.07
CA ARG A 95 -8.00 6.31 -0.09
C ARG A 95 -6.60 6.02 -0.58
N PHE A 96 -6.39 4.93 -1.32
CA PHE A 96 -5.10 4.62 -1.91
C PHE A 96 -4.65 5.68 -2.93
N VAL A 97 -5.56 6.20 -3.75
CA VAL A 97 -5.26 7.31 -4.67
C VAL A 97 -4.89 8.58 -3.90
N GLU A 98 -5.56 8.88 -2.79
CA GLU A 98 -5.18 10.01 -1.92
C GLU A 98 -3.78 9.82 -1.32
N ILE A 99 -3.46 8.61 -0.82
CA ILE A 99 -2.13 8.28 -0.28
C ILE A 99 -1.04 8.42 -1.34
N LEU A 100 -1.32 8.03 -2.59
CA LEU A 100 -0.40 8.26 -3.70
C LEU A 100 -0.18 9.77 -3.92
N ASN A 101 -1.22 10.59 -3.93
CA ASN A 101 -1.04 12.05 -4.03
C ASN A 101 -0.23 12.62 -2.86
N GLU A 102 -0.55 12.23 -1.61
CA GLU A 102 0.15 12.67 -0.40
C GLU A 102 1.64 12.28 -0.40
N ARG A 103 2.00 11.17 -1.06
CA ARG A 103 3.38 10.71 -1.23
C ARG A 103 4.11 11.33 -2.42
N GLY A 104 3.50 12.30 -3.09
CA GLY A 104 4.10 13.03 -4.21
C GLY A 104 3.95 12.34 -5.57
N PHE A 105 3.12 11.32 -5.69
CA PHE A 105 2.76 10.75 -6.98
C PHE A 105 1.72 11.64 -7.68
N SER A 106 1.82 11.74 -9.00
CA SER A 106 0.95 12.55 -9.86
C SER A 106 0.45 11.74 -11.05
N SER A 107 -0.47 12.31 -11.83
CA SER A 107 -1.07 11.67 -13.02
C SER A 107 -1.63 10.26 -12.73
N ILE A 108 -2.19 10.07 -11.54
CA ILE A 108 -2.69 8.79 -11.06
C ILE A 108 -3.95 8.41 -11.84
N ARG A 109 -3.91 7.24 -12.49
CA ARG A 109 -5.03 6.68 -13.24
C ARG A 109 -5.18 5.19 -12.95
N GLU A 110 -6.43 4.74 -12.79
CA GLU A 110 -6.73 3.31 -12.77
C GLU A 110 -6.45 2.72 -14.16
N ALA A 111 -5.73 1.60 -14.21
CA ALA A 111 -5.38 0.92 -15.46
C ALA A 111 -6.29 -0.27 -15.71
N ASP A 112 -6.45 -1.15 -14.72
CA ASP A 112 -7.35 -2.31 -14.78
C ASP A 112 -7.58 -2.88 -13.37
N THR A 113 -8.58 -3.75 -13.28
CA THR A 113 -8.80 -4.66 -12.16
C THR A 113 -8.63 -6.09 -12.67
N ARG A 114 -7.90 -6.93 -11.93
CA ARG A 114 -7.69 -8.34 -12.29
C ARG A 114 -7.81 -9.27 -11.11
N ARG A 115 -7.97 -10.56 -11.40
CA ARG A 115 -7.91 -11.64 -10.41
C ARG A 115 -6.47 -11.80 -9.90
N PHE A 116 -6.31 -11.82 -8.58
CA PHE A 116 -5.05 -12.00 -7.89
C PHE A 116 -5.13 -13.20 -6.98
N ASP A 117 -4.27 -14.18 -7.25
CA ASP A 117 -4.19 -15.41 -6.49
C ASP A 117 -3.34 -15.20 -5.23
N ARG A 118 -3.96 -15.41 -4.06
CA ARG A 118 -3.33 -15.41 -2.73
C ARG A 118 -2.99 -16.81 -2.22
N GLY A 119 -3.13 -17.84 -3.04
CA GLY A 119 -2.90 -19.24 -2.67
C GLY A 119 -4.17 -19.92 -2.17
N ALA A 120 -4.72 -19.44 -1.05
CA ALA A 120 -5.97 -19.97 -0.49
C ALA A 120 -7.24 -19.44 -1.20
N GLU A 121 -7.16 -18.24 -1.77
CA GLU A 121 -8.28 -17.56 -2.41
C GLU A 121 -7.82 -16.68 -3.59
N THR A 122 -8.78 -16.30 -4.45
CA THR A 122 -8.54 -15.33 -5.52
C THR A 122 -9.36 -14.07 -5.29
N VAL A 123 -8.70 -12.92 -5.26
CA VAL A 123 -9.30 -11.62 -4.91
C VAL A 123 -9.06 -10.59 -6.02
N PRO A 124 -9.93 -9.59 -6.19
CA PRO A 124 -9.68 -8.52 -7.16
C PRO A 124 -8.55 -7.59 -6.67
N ILE A 125 -7.54 -7.38 -7.51
CA ILE A 125 -6.49 -6.38 -7.31
C ILE A 125 -6.66 -5.27 -8.36
N ARG A 126 -6.65 -4.02 -7.91
CA ARG A 126 -6.67 -2.85 -8.79
C ARG A 126 -5.26 -2.41 -9.09
N ARG A 127 -5.02 -2.06 -10.34
CA ARG A 127 -3.76 -1.50 -10.82
C ARG A 127 -3.92 -0.02 -11.12
N TYR A 128 -2.97 0.78 -10.65
CA TYR A 128 -2.83 2.19 -10.96
C TYR A 128 -1.51 2.46 -11.68
N ARG A 129 -1.53 3.46 -12.57
CA ARG A 129 -0.36 4.09 -13.16
C ARG A 129 -0.24 5.48 -12.59
N ALA A 130 0.97 5.87 -12.24
CA ALA A 130 1.28 7.22 -11.76
C ALA A 130 2.67 7.64 -12.23
N THR A 131 3.05 8.87 -11.91
CA THR A 131 4.39 9.40 -12.10
C THR A 131 4.90 9.99 -10.79
N VAL A 132 6.21 10.00 -10.59
CA VAL A 132 6.84 10.65 -9.45
C VAL A 132 8.10 11.40 -9.89
N ILE A 133 8.40 12.51 -9.24
CA ILE A 133 9.57 13.34 -9.51
C ILE A 133 10.63 13.08 -8.42
N PRO A 134 11.88 12.77 -8.79
CA PRO A 134 12.99 12.70 -7.85
C PRO A 134 13.22 14.00 -7.08
N ALA A 135 13.56 13.87 -5.80
CA ALA A 135 14.08 14.97 -5.00
C ALA A 135 15.62 14.86 -4.87
N PRO A 136 16.34 15.99 -4.74
CA PRO A 136 15.85 17.37 -4.85
C PRO A 136 15.47 17.70 -6.31
N ALA A 137 14.50 18.60 -6.51
CA ALA A 137 14.13 19.09 -7.84
C ALA A 137 14.68 20.52 -8.03
N PRO A 138 15.85 20.73 -8.67
CA PRO A 138 16.33 22.07 -8.93
C PRO A 138 16.57 22.38 -10.41
N THR A 139 15.97 21.68 -11.38
CA THR A 139 16.04 22.10 -12.80
C THR A 139 14.94 21.46 -13.64
N GLU A 140 14.41 22.23 -14.59
CA GLU A 140 13.22 22.00 -15.43
C GLU A 140 13.25 20.76 -16.35
N LYS A 141 14.15 19.79 -16.12
CA LYS A 141 14.39 18.64 -17.01
C LYS A 141 14.58 17.29 -16.30
N MET A 142 14.18 17.10 -15.04
CA MET A 142 14.08 15.73 -14.52
C MET A 142 12.84 15.03 -15.09
N ALA A 143 13.08 13.94 -15.81
CA ALA A 143 12.03 13.11 -16.38
C ALA A 143 11.15 12.55 -15.26
N GLN A 144 9.83 12.67 -15.43
CA GLN A 144 8.86 11.98 -14.60
C GLN A 144 9.12 10.48 -14.67
N THR A 145 9.29 9.86 -13.51
CA THR A 145 9.46 8.41 -13.47
C THR A 145 8.09 7.75 -13.40
N PRO A 146 7.74 6.88 -14.37
CA PRO A 146 6.51 6.11 -14.30
C PRO A 146 6.55 5.10 -13.14
N VAL A 147 5.41 4.94 -12.50
CA VAL A 147 5.19 4.08 -11.33
C VAL A 147 3.98 3.17 -11.60
N GLU A 148 4.05 1.96 -11.07
CA GLU A 148 2.92 1.04 -11.04
C GLU A 148 2.56 0.78 -9.58
N ALA A 149 1.27 0.86 -9.28
CA ALA A 149 0.77 0.72 -7.92
C ALA A 149 -0.42 -0.24 -7.90
N TYR A 150 -0.58 -0.94 -6.79
CA TYR A 150 -1.60 -1.98 -6.63
C TYR A 150 -2.26 -1.89 -5.26
N VAL A 151 -3.56 -2.20 -5.22
CA VAL A 151 -4.32 -2.34 -3.97
C VAL A 151 -5.35 -3.46 -4.10
N THR A 152 -5.50 -4.25 -3.05
CA THR A 152 -6.49 -5.33 -2.94
C THR A 152 -7.09 -5.36 -1.54
N THR A 153 -8.27 -5.96 -1.43
CA THR A 153 -9.01 -6.14 -0.17
C THR A 153 -9.72 -7.49 -0.15
N TRP A 154 -9.64 -8.17 0.98
CA TRP A 154 -10.26 -9.47 1.23
C TRP A 154 -10.78 -9.59 2.66
N ALA A 155 -11.65 -10.57 2.87
CA ALA A 155 -12.11 -10.96 4.20
C ALA A 155 -11.22 -12.08 4.71
N GLN A 156 -10.73 -11.96 5.93
CA GLN A 156 -9.97 -12.98 6.62
C GLN A 156 -10.86 -13.63 7.66
N SER A 157 -10.97 -14.96 7.59
CA SER A 157 -11.68 -15.72 8.60
C SER A 157 -10.77 -15.88 9.81
N ALA A 158 -11.23 -15.47 10.99
CA ALA A 158 -10.56 -15.84 12.23
C ALA A 158 -10.90 -17.31 12.53
N GLU A 159 -9.89 -18.15 12.74
CA GLU A 159 -10.09 -19.58 13.06
C GLU A 159 -10.79 -19.80 14.41
N GLN A 160 -10.89 -18.75 15.24
CA GLN A 160 -11.34 -18.82 16.63
C GLN A 160 -12.43 -17.81 17.01
N ASP A 161 -12.69 -16.81 16.17
CA ASP A 161 -13.67 -15.76 16.45
C ASP A 161 -14.74 -15.72 15.34
N GLN A 162 -16.01 -15.55 15.70
CA GLN A 162 -17.09 -15.30 14.72
C GLN A 162 -16.98 -13.92 14.08
N ASN A 163 -15.92 -13.16 14.37
CA ASN A 163 -15.59 -11.90 13.72
C ASN A 163 -14.64 -12.17 12.55
N GLN A 164 -15.09 -11.78 11.36
CA GLN A 164 -14.22 -11.75 10.18
C GLN A 164 -13.56 -10.38 10.12
N ASP A 165 -12.25 -10.37 9.93
CA ASP A 165 -11.49 -9.15 9.74
C ASP A 165 -11.39 -8.83 8.26
N LEU A 166 -11.26 -7.56 7.92
CA LEU A 166 -11.00 -7.11 6.57
C LEU A 166 -9.52 -6.76 6.45
N MET A 167 -8.87 -7.28 5.42
CA MET A 167 -7.48 -6.95 5.14
C MET A 167 -7.40 -6.11 3.87
N ILE A 168 -6.56 -5.08 3.92
CA ILE A 168 -6.21 -4.26 2.78
C ILE A 168 -4.70 -4.32 2.64
N ALA A 169 -4.21 -4.61 1.44
CA ALA A 169 -2.78 -4.53 1.16
C ALA A 169 -2.53 -3.94 -0.22
N GLY A 170 -1.37 -3.32 -0.35
CA GLY A 170 -0.97 -2.69 -1.58
C GLY A 170 0.39 -2.05 -1.51
N GLY A 171 0.74 -1.33 -2.56
CA GLY A 171 2.04 -0.67 -2.65
C GLY A 171 2.30 -0.12 -4.03
N ALA A 172 3.45 0.52 -4.17
CA ALA A 172 3.91 1.09 -5.43
C ALA A 172 5.39 0.78 -5.65
N TYR A 173 5.77 0.69 -6.93
CA TYR A 173 7.16 0.55 -7.34
C TYR A 173 7.43 1.31 -8.66
N PRO A 174 8.67 1.79 -8.86
CA PRO A 174 9.03 2.50 -10.09
C PRO A 174 9.13 1.52 -11.27
N LEU A 175 8.77 1.97 -12.46
CA LEU A 175 8.95 1.21 -13.71
C LEU A 175 10.30 1.43 -14.37
N SER A 176 10.96 2.51 -13.99
CA SER A 176 12.31 2.89 -14.39
C SER A 176 12.97 3.60 -13.22
N VAL A 177 14.29 3.51 -13.13
CA VAL A 177 15.08 4.27 -12.17
C VAL A 177 16.18 5.00 -12.94
N PRO A 178 16.84 6.01 -12.35
CA PRO A 178 18.04 6.60 -12.95
C PRO A 178 19.06 5.52 -13.33
N SER A 179 19.85 5.76 -14.38
CA SER A 179 20.75 4.75 -14.96
C SER A 179 21.85 4.25 -14.02
N HIS A 180 22.17 5.02 -12.97
CA HIS A 180 23.15 4.62 -11.94
C HIS A 180 22.56 3.69 -10.87
N VAL A 181 21.24 3.47 -10.89
CA VAL A 181 20.53 2.58 -9.96
C VAL A 181 20.14 1.30 -10.69
N HIS A 182 20.47 0.15 -10.11
CA HIS A 182 20.01 -1.14 -10.63
C HIS A 182 18.66 -1.51 -10.01
N PHE A 183 17.62 -1.61 -10.84
CA PHE A 183 16.29 -2.07 -10.42
C PHE A 183 15.60 -2.86 -11.53
N ASP A 184 15.34 -4.15 -11.27
CA ASP A 184 14.52 -4.96 -12.17
C ASP A 184 13.03 -4.80 -11.81
N ARG A 185 12.28 -4.13 -12.68
CA ARG A 185 10.83 -3.94 -12.54
C ARG A 185 10.04 -5.25 -12.44
N LYS A 186 10.48 -6.34 -13.08
CA LYS A 186 9.79 -7.63 -12.99
C LYS A 186 9.96 -8.21 -11.60
N GLN A 187 11.18 -8.18 -11.07
CA GLN A 187 11.47 -8.59 -9.71
C GLN A 187 10.73 -7.71 -8.70
N GLY A 188 10.72 -6.38 -8.88
CA GLY A 188 10.00 -5.45 -8.02
C GLY A 188 8.51 -5.73 -7.93
N ARG A 189 7.88 -6.11 -9.06
CA ARG A 189 6.48 -6.54 -9.11
C ARG A 189 6.26 -7.87 -8.40
N THR A 190 7.10 -8.87 -8.67
CA THR A 190 7.00 -10.19 -8.04
C THR A 190 7.11 -10.06 -6.54
N GLU A 191 8.11 -9.34 -6.05
CA GLU A 191 8.32 -9.08 -4.62
C GLU A 191 7.12 -8.35 -4.00
N LEU A 192 6.56 -7.32 -4.65
CA LEU A 192 5.33 -6.68 -4.16
C LEU A 192 4.18 -7.68 -3.99
N PHE A 193 4.01 -8.59 -4.95
CA PHE A 193 2.93 -9.57 -4.89
C PHE A 193 3.18 -10.64 -3.84
N ASP A 194 4.41 -11.09 -3.66
CA ASP A 194 4.75 -12.05 -2.60
C ASP A 194 4.52 -11.43 -1.22
N ILE A 195 4.85 -10.16 -1.04
CA ILE A 195 4.54 -9.43 0.20
C ILE A 195 3.03 -9.34 0.41
N ILE A 196 2.25 -8.92 -0.59
CA ILE A 196 0.77 -8.85 -0.48
C ILE A 196 0.16 -10.22 -0.15
N ARG A 197 0.72 -11.33 -0.67
CA ARG A 197 0.26 -12.68 -0.33
C ARG A 197 0.52 -13.05 1.12
N SER A 198 1.64 -12.60 1.67
CA SER A 198 2.03 -12.89 3.06
C SER A 198 1.25 -12.11 4.12
N VAL A 199 0.38 -11.18 3.72
CA VAL A 199 -0.38 -10.34 4.66
C VAL A 199 -1.48 -11.17 5.33
N GLU A 200 -1.50 -11.12 6.66
CA GLU A 200 -2.47 -11.76 7.55
C GLU A 200 -2.92 -10.86 8.70
#